data_AF-A0A6C0GHG0-F1
#
_entry.id   AF-A0A6C0GHG0-F1
#
_cell.length_a   1.000
_cell.length_b   1.000
_cell.length_c   1.000
_cell.angle_alpha   90.00
_cell.angle_beta   90.00
_cell.angle_gamma   90.00
#
_symmetry.space_group_name_H-M   'P 1'
#
loop_
_entity.id
_entity.type
_entity.pdbx_description
1 polymer ?
#
loop_
_entity_poly.entity_id
_entity_poly.type
_entity_poly.pdbx_seq_one_letter_code
_entity_poly.pdbx_strand_id
1 'polypeptide(L)'
;MGMTTSLYGCIIEHGVYNELREKICSHNDLAINSLPSYDEWPPLTKQMFAITQDSNFPRTPPSYEYWGRAIHFGGNFKSIEYEWKEWKAKFENLLQKLIWREAFVHFKTEYTDVQTFQWKIDSNKWSPYDKIEFGIINKEFWNFQGDQT
;
A
#
# COMPACT_ATOMS: atom_id res chain seq x y z
N MET A 1 -4.81 25.92 16.80
CA MET A 1 -3.69 24.96 16.88
C MET A 1 -4.10 23.74 16.08
N GLY A 2 -3.24 23.21 15.20
CA GLY A 2 -3.56 21.98 14.47
C GLY A 2 -3.22 20.77 15.33
N MET A 3 -3.99 19.69 15.20
CA MET A 3 -3.78 18.43 15.91
C MET A 3 -2.80 17.55 15.13
N THR A 4 -2.03 16.74 15.84
CA THR A 4 -1.20 15.72 15.21
C THR A 4 -2.03 14.49 14.88
N THR A 5 -1.95 14.05 13.64
CA THR A 5 -2.56 12.81 13.18
C THR A 5 -1.47 11.91 12.61
N SER A 6 -1.28 10.76 13.25
CA SER A 6 -0.42 9.70 12.75
C SER A 6 -1.19 8.90 11.71
N LEU A 7 -0.66 8.86 10.48
CA LEU A 7 -1.13 8.01 9.40
C LEU A 7 -0.08 6.93 9.19
N TYR A 8 -0.46 5.65 9.28
CA TYR A 8 0.45 4.54 9.03
C TYR A 8 -0.29 3.31 8.55
N GLY A 9 0.43 2.34 8.01
CA GLY A 9 -0.20 1.14 7.49
C GLY A 9 0.75 0.23 6.74
N CYS A 10 0.15 -0.71 6.01
CA CYS A 10 0.89 -1.60 5.13
C CYS A 10 0.09 -1.96 3.88
N ILE A 11 0.81 -2.17 2.79
CA ILE A 11 0.30 -2.79 1.56
C ILE A 11 0.91 -4.18 1.51
N ILE A 12 0.07 -5.19 1.38
CA ILE A 12 0.51 -6.57 1.25
C ILE A 12 0.54 -6.94 -0.23
N GLU A 13 1.73 -7.26 -0.73
CA GLU A 13 1.92 -7.67 -2.11
C GLU A 13 1.14 -8.95 -2.42
N HIS A 14 0.87 -9.17 -3.71
CA HIS A 14 0.28 -10.43 -4.13
C HIS A 14 1.34 -11.53 -4.10
N GLY A 15 1.23 -12.44 -3.13
CA GLY A 15 2.13 -13.57 -2.99
C GLY A 15 1.95 -14.63 -4.07
N VAL A 16 3.04 -14.97 -4.75
CA VAL A 16 3.11 -16.11 -5.68
C VAL A 16 4.42 -16.89 -5.43
N TYR A 17 4.41 -18.20 -5.66
CA TYR A 17 5.56 -19.08 -5.41
C TYR A 17 6.41 -19.42 -6.63
N ASN A 18 6.11 -18.80 -7.78
CA ASN A 18 6.79 -19.08 -9.05
C ASN A 18 7.57 -17.86 -9.54
N GLU A 19 8.06 -17.94 -10.78
CA GLU A 19 8.82 -16.88 -11.46
C GLU A 19 8.11 -15.52 -11.52
N LEU A 20 6.77 -15.48 -11.33
CA LEU A 20 6.05 -14.21 -11.25
C LEU A 20 6.43 -13.40 -10.00
N ARG A 21 6.95 -14.02 -8.94
CA ARG A 21 7.28 -13.32 -7.68
C ARG A 21 8.29 -12.22 -7.91
N GLU A 22 9.39 -12.53 -8.59
CA GLU A 22 10.45 -11.56 -8.88
C GLU A 22 9.92 -10.43 -9.75
N LYS A 23 9.09 -10.76 -10.74
CA LYS A 23 8.45 -9.75 -11.59
C LYS A 23 7.52 -8.83 -10.79
N ILE A 24 6.71 -9.38 -9.87
CA ILE A 24 5.83 -8.60 -8.98
C ILE A 24 6.66 -7.69 -8.08
N CYS A 25 7.70 -8.24 -7.45
CA CYS A 25 8.57 -7.48 -6.55
C CYS A 25 9.25 -6.34 -7.29
N SER A 26 9.88 -6.61 -8.44
CA SER A 26 10.53 -5.58 -9.27
C SER A 26 9.54 -4.53 -9.77
N HIS A 27 8.34 -4.92 -10.18
CA HIS A 27 7.29 -4.00 -10.60
C HIS A 27 6.86 -3.06 -9.46
N ASN A 28 6.61 -3.61 -8.28
CA ASN A 28 6.24 -2.82 -7.10
C ASN A 28 7.38 -1.92 -6.62
N ASP A 29 8.61 -2.41 -6.63
CA ASP A 29 9.80 -1.62 -6.29
C ASP A 29 9.94 -0.43 -7.25
N LEU A 30 9.73 -0.62 -8.55
CA LEU A 30 9.74 0.47 -9.53
C LEU A 30 8.62 1.49 -9.27
N ALA A 31 7.40 1.02 -8.98
CA ALA A 31 6.27 1.88 -8.70
C ALA A 31 6.50 2.74 -7.44
N ILE A 32 6.99 2.15 -6.34
CA ILE A 32 7.32 2.89 -5.11
C ILE A 32 8.48 3.86 -5.34
N ASN A 33 9.54 3.43 -6.03
CA ASN A 33 10.70 4.29 -6.31
C ASN A 33 10.40 5.42 -7.30
N SER A 34 9.32 5.29 -8.10
CA SER A 34 8.85 6.34 -9.00
C SER A 34 8.07 7.46 -8.28
N LEU A 35 7.71 7.27 -7.00
CA LEU A 35 7.08 8.32 -6.21
C LEU A 35 8.02 9.53 -6.08
N PRO A 36 7.46 10.75 -6.06
CA PRO A 36 8.26 11.95 -5.98
C PRO A 36 9.00 12.05 -4.64
N SER A 37 10.10 12.80 -4.63
CA SER A 37 10.83 13.11 -3.39
C SER A 37 10.23 14.29 -2.63
N TYR A 38 9.42 15.09 -3.31
CA TYR A 38 8.67 16.22 -2.76
C TYR A 38 7.28 16.23 -3.42
N ASP A 39 6.24 16.42 -2.62
CA ASP A 39 4.85 16.42 -3.08
C ASP A 39 4.09 17.54 -2.37
N GLU A 40 3.04 18.05 -3.03
CA GLU A 40 2.14 19.03 -2.43
C GLU A 40 1.28 18.42 -1.34
N TRP A 41 0.75 19.26 -0.45
CA TRP A 41 -0.15 18.81 0.60
C TRP A 41 -1.46 18.25 0.01
N PRO A 42 -1.97 17.11 0.51
CA PRO A 42 -1.35 16.21 1.48
C PRO A 42 -0.28 15.31 0.81
N PRO A 43 0.91 15.15 1.41
CA PRO A 43 2.04 14.54 0.73
C PRO A 43 1.93 13.01 0.62
N LEU A 44 2.38 12.47 -0.50
CA LEU A 44 2.64 11.05 -0.70
C LEU A 44 4.00 10.86 -1.40
N THR A 45 5.06 10.73 -0.62
CA THR A 45 6.44 10.63 -1.14
C THR A 45 7.04 9.26 -0.92
N LYS A 46 8.09 8.94 -1.69
CA LYS A 46 8.80 7.65 -1.55
C LYS A 46 9.34 7.39 -0.14
N GLN A 47 9.73 8.45 0.58
CA GLN A 47 10.33 8.35 1.91
C GLN A 47 9.33 7.87 2.98
N MET A 48 8.03 7.91 2.69
CA MET A 48 7.02 7.36 3.59
C MET A 48 7.03 5.84 3.62
N PHE A 49 7.66 5.18 2.65
CA PHE A 49 7.54 3.74 2.43
C PHE A 49 8.81 2.97 2.79
N ALA A 50 8.63 1.76 3.34
CA ALA A 50 9.68 0.79 3.59
C ALA A 50 9.19 -0.62 3.23
N ILE A 51 10.01 -1.40 2.52
CA ILE A 51 9.64 -2.73 2.05
C ILE A 51 10.33 -3.77 2.92
N THR A 52 9.59 -4.75 3.45
CA THR A 52 10.20 -5.92 4.09
C THR A 52 10.92 -6.73 3.01
N GLN A 53 12.24 -6.79 3.09
CA GLN A 53 13.05 -7.59 2.17
C GLN A 53 13.90 -8.56 2.97
N ASP A 54 13.90 -9.80 2.51
CA ASP A 54 14.74 -10.85 3.06
C ASP A 54 15.92 -11.10 2.12
N SER A 55 16.94 -10.24 2.20
CA SER A 55 18.13 -10.34 1.33
C SER A 55 19.05 -11.50 1.69
N ASN A 56 18.89 -12.10 2.88
CA ASN A 56 19.86 -13.01 3.48
C ASN A 56 19.29 -14.37 3.89
N PHE A 57 17.97 -14.58 3.98
CA PHE A 57 17.44 -15.91 4.22
C PHE A 57 17.22 -16.66 2.90
N PRO A 58 17.56 -17.96 2.85
CA PRO A 58 17.25 -18.80 1.71
C PRO A 58 15.74 -18.78 1.42
N ARG A 59 15.32 -19.15 0.20
CA ARG A 59 13.91 -19.29 -0.23
C ARG A 59 13.11 -20.34 0.57
N THR A 60 13.67 -20.82 1.68
CA THR A 60 13.15 -21.82 2.60
C THR A 60 12.93 -21.19 3.98
N PRO A 61 11.91 -21.63 4.74
CA PRO A 61 11.58 -21.06 6.04
C PRO A 61 12.78 -21.02 7.02
N PRO A 62 12.81 -20.05 7.95
CA PRO A 62 11.84 -18.96 8.13
C PRO A 62 12.06 -17.84 7.11
N SER A 63 10.98 -17.35 6.49
CA SER A 63 10.96 -16.21 5.57
C SER A 63 9.87 -15.24 6.00
N TYR A 64 10.14 -13.95 5.96
CA TYR A 64 9.17 -12.89 6.25
C TYR A 64 8.23 -12.57 5.07
N GLU A 65 8.34 -13.31 3.96
CA GLU A 65 7.65 -13.04 2.70
C GLU A 65 6.61 -14.11 2.35
N TYR A 66 6.10 -14.82 3.37
CA TYR A 66 5.08 -15.85 3.20
C TYR A 66 3.82 -15.24 2.57
N TRP A 67 3.55 -15.62 1.31
CA TRP A 67 2.47 -15.06 0.50
C TRP A 67 2.57 -13.54 0.23
N GLY A 68 3.80 -13.04 0.01
CA GLY A 68 4.07 -11.67 -0.46
C GLY A 68 4.71 -10.78 0.60
N ARG A 69 5.48 -9.76 0.16
CA ARG A 69 6.14 -8.82 1.07
C ARG A 69 5.14 -7.82 1.64
N ALA A 70 5.47 -7.23 2.78
CA ALA A 70 4.77 -6.08 3.31
C ALA A 70 5.52 -4.79 2.93
N ILE A 71 4.79 -3.85 2.33
CA ILE A 71 5.24 -2.50 2.08
C ILE A 71 4.63 -1.62 3.18
N HIS A 72 5.42 -1.30 4.18
CA HIS A 72 5.01 -0.42 5.29
C HIS A 72 5.04 1.03 4.85
N PHE A 73 4.15 1.84 5.43
CA PHE A 73 4.24 3.28 5.29
C PHE A 73 3.77 4.00 6.55
N GLY A 74 4.23 5.24 6.72
CA GLY A 74 3.67 6.11 7.74
C GLY A 74 4.28 7.49 7.82
N GLY A 75 3.64 8.34 8.61
CA GLY A 75 4.04 9.71 8.88
C GLY A 75 3.15 10.37 9.93
N ASN A 76 3.68 11.44 10.53
CA ASN A 76 2.91 12.31 11.43
C ASN A 76 2.61 13.60 10.68
N PHE A 77 1.33 13.95 10.63
CA PHE A 77 0.84 15.06 9.85
C PHE A 77 0.01 16.00 10.72
N LYS A 78 0.04 17.28 10.38
CA LYS A 78 -0.81 18.27 11.03
C LYS A 78 -2.17 18.26 10.35
N SER A 79 -3.19 17.78 11.05
CA SER A 79 -4.59 17.87 10.64
C SER A 79 -4.95 17.25 9.27
N ILE A 80 -4.22 16.21 8.83
CA ILE A 80 -4.43 15.53 7.53
C ILE A 80 -5.81 14.87 7.39
N GLU A 81 -6.52 14.67 8.50
CA GLU A 81 -7.90 14.17 8.51
C GLU A 81 -8.85 15.03 7.69
N TYR A 82 -8.60 16.34 7.58
CA TYR A 82 -9.42 17.24 6.77
C TYR A 82 -9.17 17.08 5.26
N GLU A 83 -7.96 16.66 4.87
CA GLU A 83 -7.57 16.38 3.48
C GLU A 83 -7.54 14.88 3.17
N TRP A 84 -8.30 14.09 3.93
CA TRP A 84 -8.36 12.63 3.76
C TRP A 84 -8.77 12.26 2.34
N LYS A 85 -9.73 12.96 1.74
CA LYS A 85 -10.21 12.64 0.38
C LYS A 85 -9.11 12.79 -0.65
N GLU A 86 -8.34 13.86 -0.58
CA GLU A 86 -7.20 14.16 -1.45
C GLU A 86 -6.07 13.17 -1.24
N TRP A 87 -5.70 12.89 0.02
CA TRP A 87 -4.66 11.92 0.33
C TRP A 87 -5.05 10.51 -0.12
N LYS A 88 -6.29 10.08 0.17
CA LYS A 88 -6.86 8.80 -0.26
C LYS A 88 -6.83 8.66 -1.77
N ALA A 89 -7.15 9.73 -2.52
CA ALA A 89 -7.07 9.69 -3.98
C ALA A 89 -5.63 9.47 -4.48
N LYS A 90 -4.64 10.13 -3.88
CA LYS A 90 -3.21 9.90 -4.20
C LYS A 90 -2.80 8.46 -3.85
N PHE A 91 -3.21 7.96 -2.70
CA PHE A 91 -2.93 6.60 -2.25
C PHE A 91 -3.55 5.55 -3.17
N GLU A 92 -4.81 5.72 -3.57
CA GLU A 92 -5.47 4.83 -4.51
C GLU A 92 -4.81 4.84 -5.90
N ASN A 93 -4.34 6.00 -6.37
CA ASN A 93 -3.58 6.09 -7.62
C ASN A 93 -2.24 5.31 -7.55
N LEU A 94 -1.64 5.22 -6.36
CA LEU A 94 -0.49 4.34 -6.13
C LEU A 94 -0.92 2.87 -6.13
N LEU A 95 -1.99 2.50 -5.42
CA LEU A 95 -2.51 1.12 -5.40
C LEU A 95 -2.85 0.61 -6.81
N GLN A 96 -3.35 1.47 -7.69
CA GLN A 96 -3.63 1.10 -9.08
C GLN A 96 -2.36 0.67 -9.85
N LYS A 97 -1.18 1.13 -9.44
CA LYS A 97 0.10 0.82 -10.08
C LYS A 97 0.82 -0.37 -9.45
N LEU A 98 0.38 -0.82 -8.28
CA LEU A 98 0.98 -1.92 -7.54
C LEU A 98 0.27 -3.24 -7.83
N ILE A 99 0.98 -4.34 -7.64
CA ILE A 99 0.44 -5.69 -7.60
C ILE A 99 0.36 -6.13 -6.13
N TRP A 100 -0.85 -6.06 -5.57
CA TRP A 100 -1.13 -6.24 -4.15
C TRP A 100 -2.36 -7.12 -3.91
N ARG A 101 -2.63 -7.50 -2.66
CA ARG A 101 -3.83 -8.25 -2.26
C ARG A 101 -4.71 -7.49 -1.28
N GLU A 102 -4.09 -6.87 -0.28
CA GLU A 102 -4.75 -6.13 0.80
C GLU A 102 -3.90 -4.91 1.16
N ALA A 103 -4.54 -3.81 1.53
CA ALA A 103 -3.87 -2.63 2.07
C ALA A 103 -4.66 -2.10 3.27
N PHE A 104 -3.93 -1.65 4.28
CA PHE A 104 -4.50 -1.10 5.51
C PHE A 104 -3.92 0.29 5.73
N VAL A 105 -4.77 1.25 6.05
CA VAL A 105 -4.40 2.59 6.50
C VAL A 105 -5.04 2.81 7.86
N HIS A 106 -4.24 3.26 8.82
CA HIS A 106 -4.66 3.59 10.16
C HIS A 106 -4.50 5.09 10.40
N PHE A 107 -5.54 5.72 10.92
CA PHE A 107 -5.51 7.07 11.45
C PHE A 107 -5.57 7.05 12.97
N LYS A 108 -4.57 7.68 13.59
CA LYS A 108 -4.59 7.96 15.02
C LYS A 108 -4.45 9.45 15.24
N THR A 109 -5.53 10.08 15.70
CA THR A 109 -5.48 11.45 16.22
C THR A 109 -5.14 11.44 17.71
N GLU A 110 -4.85 12.61 18.28
CA GLU A 110 -4.58 12.77 19.71
C GLU A 110 -5.75 12.33 20.61
N TYR A 111 -7.00 12.45 20.14
CA TYR A 111 -8.19 12.30 20.99
C TYR A 111 -9.14 11.17 20.57
N THR A 112 -8.91 10.53 19.41
CA THR A 112 -9.78 9.45 18.90
C THR A 112 -9.08 8.10 18.98
N ASP A 113 -9.86 7.02 18.99
CA ASP A 113 -9.36 5.69 18.72
C ASP A 113 -8.81 5.58 17.28
N VAL A 114 -8.07 4.49 17.04
CA VAL A 114 -7.50 4.21 15.72
C VAL A 114 -8.64 3.90 14.74
N GLN A 115 -8.81 4.75 13.75
CA GLN A 115 -9.68 4.47 12.61
C GLN A 115 -8.89 3.65 11.59
N THR A 116 -9.49 2.58 11.07
CA THR A 116 -8.85 1.68 10.10
C THR A 116 -9.62 1.66 8.79
N PHE A 117 -8.89 1.82 7.70
CA PHE A 117 -9.38 1.74 6.33
C PHE A 117 -8.70 0.56 5.64
N GLN A 118 -9.49 -0.26 4.97
CA GLN A 118 -9.01 -1.45 4.30
C GLN A 118 -9.39 -1.43 2.81
N TRP A 119 -8.42 -1.76 1.97
CA TRP A 119 -8.63 -2.11 0.57
C TRP A 119 -8.30 -3.58 0.39
N LYS A 120 -9.08 -4.28 -0.43
CA LYS A 120 -8.87 -5.71 -0.71
C LYS A 120 -9.24 -6.04 -2.14
N ILE A 121 -8.32 -6.70 -2.85
CA ILE A 121 -8.59 -7.24 -4.19
C ILE A 121 -9.61 -8.37 -4.10
N ASP A 122 -10.59 -8.32 -5.00
CA ASP A 122 -11.52 -9.41 -5.23
C ASP A 122 -10.86 -10.43 -6.17
N SER A 123 -10.42 -11.55 -5.59
CA SER A 123 -9.73 -12.63 -6.31
C SER A 123 -10.59 -13.29 -7.40
N ASN A 124 -11.90 -13.08 -7.40
CA ASN A 124 -12.77 -13.58 -8.47
C ASN A 124 -12.77 -12.66 -9.71
N LYS A 125 -12.36 -11.39 -9.54
CA LYS A 125 -12.35 -10.39 -10.61
C LYS A 125 -10.96 -10.13 -11.15
N TRP A 126 -9.92 -10.35 -10.36
CA TRP A 126 -8.55 -10.07 -10.75
C TRP A 126 -7.56 -11.09 -10.18
N SER A 127 -6.64 -11.52 -11.04
CA SER A 127 -5.55 -12.44 -10.72
C SER A 127 -4.29 -12.04 -11.48
N PRO A 128 -3.10 -12.11 -10.86
CA PRO A 128 -1.85 -11.82 -11.55
C PRO A 128 -1.50 -12.90 -12.57
N TYR A 129 -2.07 -14.11 -12.46
CA TYR A 129 -1.81 -15.23 -13.37
C TYR A 129 -2.44 -15.05 -14.75
N ASP A 130 -3.49 -14.24 -14.84
CA ASP A 130 -4.23 -14.02 -16.09
C ASP A 130 -3.62 -12.91 -16.96
N LYS A 131 -2.49 -12.33 -16.52
CA LYS A 131 -1.86 -11.15 -17.13
C LYS A 131 -0.44 -11.46 -17.61
N ILE A 132 -0.20 -11.18 -18.90
CA ILE A 132 1.12 -11.31 -19.53
C ILE A 132 2.03 -10.13 -19.15
N GLU A 133 1.45 -8.93 -19.00
CA GLU A 133 2.11 -7.71 -18.55
C GLU A 133 1.35 -7.10 -17.37
N PHE A 134 2.08 -6.60 -16.37
CA PHE A 134 1.48 -5.92 -15.23
C PHE A 134 1.04 -4.51 -15.64
N GLY A 135 -0.29 -4.34 -15.75
CA GLY A 135 -0.92 -3.06 -16.00
C GLY A 135 -1.55 -2.45 -14.75
N ILE A 136 -2.34 -1.41 -14.97
CA ILE A 136 -3.13 -0.73 -13.93
C ILE A 136 -4.20 -1.70 -13.40
N ILE A 137 -4.29 -1.87 -12.08
CA ILE A 137 -5.42 -2.54 -11.43
C ILE A 137 -6.57 -1.54 -11.32
N ASN A 138 -7.71 -1.85 -11.95
CA ASN A 138 -8.90 -0.98 -11.88
C ASN A 138 -9.55 -1.01 -10.50
N LYS A 139 -10.11 0.12 -10.08
CA LYS A 139 -10.82 0.25 -8.80
C LYS A 139 -12.03 -0.68 -8.66
N GLU A 140 -12.61 -1.12 -9.77
CA GLU A 140 -13.74 -2.06 -9.81
C GLU A 140 -13.38 -3.48 -9.32
N PHE A 141 -12.08 -3.81 -9.27
CA PHE A 141 -11.55 -5.11 -8.84
C PHE A 141 -11.27 -5.18 -7.35
N TRP A 142 -11.45 -4.10 -6.60
CA TRP A 142 -11.23 -4.12 -5.15
C TRP A 142 -12.41 -3.57 -4.37
N ASN A 143 -12.49 -4.03 -3.12
CA ASN A 143 -13.44 -3.57 -2.14
C ASN A 143 -12.75 -2.62 -1.17
N PHE A 144 -13.46 -1.57 -0.77
CA PHE A 144 -13.02 -0.62 0.24
C PHE A 144 -13.93 -0.72 1.46
N GLN A 145 -13.33 -0.74 2.66
CA GLN A 145 -14.03 -0.72 3.94
C GLN A 145 -13.42 0.38 4.82
N GLY A 146 -14.27 1.22 5.40
CA GLY A 146 -13.88 2.29 6.31
C GLY A 146 -14.93 3.40 6.32
N ASP A 147 -15.12 4.02 7.49
CA ASP A 147 -16.16 5.03 7.68
C ASP A 147 -15.81 6.30 6.92
N GLN A 148 -16.74 6.76 6.08
CA GLN A 148 -16.67 8.07 5.45
C GLN A 148 -17.12 9.13 6.46
N THR A 149 -16.29 9.46 7.44
CA THR A 149 -16.53 10.69 8.23
C THR A 149 -16.32 11.93 7.36
#